data_AF-A0A350I7I6-F1
#
_entry.id   AF-A0A350I7I6-F1
#
_cell.length_a   1.000
_cell.length_b   1.000
_cell.length_c   1.000
_cell.angle_alpha   90.00
_cell.angle_beta   90.00
_cell.angle_gamma   90.00
#
_symmetry.space_group_name_H-M   'P 1'
#
loop_
_entity.id
_entity.type
_entity.pdbx_description
1 polymer ?
#
loop_
_entity_poly.entity_id
_entity_poly.type
_entity_poly.pdbx_seq_one_letter_code
_entity_poly.pdbx_strand_id
1 'polypeptide(L)'
;MKIFYLWLLICVTQVSYSQCDDSTIYTEAEKESFVRIYVLNKKEKSQSKNPLFYSLATKHSITPKQFQEIQHTNESKRSLSENEQAFVSELQILKLKDKAKLKIVEENNCQELKLEHITYLAMHQQYRSCIRFQRSLSDYFTKWMK
;
A
#
# COMPACT_ATOMS: atom_id res chain seq x y z
N MET A 1 -13.16 32.68 23.70
CA MET A 1 -13.29 31.52 22.79
C MET A 1 -12.02 31.18 22.00
N LYS A 2 -11.30 32.14 21.38
CA LYS A 2 -10.08 31.85 20.59
C LYS A 2 -8.96 31.11 21.35
N ILE A 3 -8.77 31.41 22.64
CA ILE A 3 -7.74 30.80 23.50
C ILE A 3 -8.03 29.31 23.78
N PHE A 4 -9.31 28.93 23.86
CA PHE A 4 -9.73 27.55 24.11
C PHE A 4 -9.44 26.66 22.90
N TYR A 5 -9.70 27.16 21.69
CA TYR A 5 -9.33 26.45 20.46
C TYR A 5 -7.81 26.31 20.29
N LEU A 6 -7.04 27.31 20.72
CA LEU A 6 -5.57 27.25 20.68
C LEU A 6 -5.04 26.16 21.63
N TRP A 7 -5.57 26.10 22.85
CA TRP A 7 -5.22 25.05 23.82
C TRP A 7 -5.64 23.65 23.36
N LEU A 8 -6.83 23.52 22.78
CA LEU A 8 -7.31 22.25 22.26
C LEU A 8 -6.45 21.76 21.08
N LEU A 9 -5.99 22.68 20.22
CA LEU A 9 -5.07 22.37 19.13
C LEU A 9 -3.67 21.96 19.63
N ILE A 10 -3.17 22.61 20.68
CA ILE A 10 -1.91 22.24 21.34
C ILE A 10 -2.02 20.86 22.00
N CYS A 11 -3.11 20.56 22.70
CA CYS A 11 -3.32 19.25 23.31
C CYS A 11 -3.45 18.13 22.27
N VAL A 12 -4.22 18.34 21.19
CA VAL A 12 -4.36 17.35 20.10
C VAL A 12 -3.02 17.12 19.41
N THR A 13 -2.26 18.18 19.15
CA THR A 13 -0.92 18.03 18.54
C THR A 13 0.06 17.36 19.49
N GLN A 14 0.11 17.70 20.78
CA GLN A 14 1.02 17.07 21.74
C GLN A 14 0.68 15.60 22.01
N VAL A 15 -0.60 15.23 22.15
CA VAL A 15 -1.04 13.82 22.29
C VAL A 15 -0.73 13.04 21.01
N SER A 16 -0.90 13.65 19.83
CA SER A 16 -0.50 13.02 18.56
C SER A 16 1.02 12.91 18.41
N TYR A 17 1.79 13.84 18.98
CA TYR A 17 3.26 13.85 18.93
C TYR A 17 3.88 12.88 19.94
N SER A 18 3.27 12.66 21.10
CA SER A 18 3.77 11.75 22.15
C SER A 18 3.48 10.28 21.85
N GLN A 19 2.57 9.97 20.95
CA GLN A 19 2.21 8.59 20.55
C GLN A 19 3.14 7.99 19.49
N CYS A 20 4.25 8.65 19.16
CA CYS A 20 5.04 8.32 17.97
C CYS A 20 6.55 8.41 18.21
N ASP A 21 7.02 8.10 19.41
CA ASP A 21 8.45 8.10 19.77
C ASP A 21 9.13 6.74 19.62
N ASP A 22 8.53 5.86 18.83
CA ASP A 22 9.01 4.50 18.60
C ASP A 22 10.10 4.42 17.51
N SER A 23 10.64 5.55 17.05
CA SER A 23 11.65 5.59 15.98
C SER A 23 12.99 4.97 16.40
N THR A 24 13.23 4.82 17.70
CA THR A 24 14.39 4.15 18.29
C THR A 24 14.15 2.67 18.58
N ILE A 25 12.94 2.14 18.38
CA ILE A 25 12.62 0.72 18.62
C ILE A 25 13.35 -0.18 17.62
N TYR A 26 13.48 0.28 16.37
CA TYR A 26 14.13 -0.50 15.32
C TYR A 26 15.56 -0.05 15.10
N THR A 27 16.43 -1.03 14.89
CA THR A 27 17.82 -0.82 14.51
C THR A 27 17.93 -0.20 13.12
N GLU A 28 19.06 0.45 12.85
CA GLU A 28 19.34 1.02 11.52
C GLU A 28 19.35 -0.05 10.41
N ALA A 29 19.80 -1.27 10.75
CA ALA A 29 19.76 -2.41 9.82
C ALA A 29 18.32 -2.84 9.48
N GLU A 30 17.43 -2.89 10.47
CA GLU A 30 16.01 -3.21 10.25
C GLU A 30 15.31 -2.12 9.42
N LYS A 31 15.62 -0.84 9.69
CA LYS A 31 15.12 0.30 8.89
C LYS A 31 15.57 0.21 7.44
N GLU A 32 16.84 -0.11 7.21
CA GLU A 32 17.36 -0.30 5.86
C GLU A 32 16.69 -1.50 5.15
N SER A 33 16.60 -2.65 5.82
CA SER A 33 15.92 -3.84 5.27
C SER A 33 14.44 -3.57 4.98
N PHE A 34 13.74 -2.87 5.87
CA PHE A 34 12.35 -2.46 5.65
C PHE A 34 12.19 -1.63 4.37
N VAL A 35 13.02 -0.59 4.20
CA VAL A 35 12.95 0.27 3.01
C VAL A 35 13.25 -0.52 1.74
N ARG A 36 14.24 -1.41 1.77
CA ARG A 36 14.55 -2.30 0.64
C ARG A 36 13.35 -3.17 0.25
N ILE A 37 12.78 -3.89 1.21
CA ILE A 37 11.60 -4.76 0.99
C ILE A 37 10.43 -3.92 0.46
N TYR A 38 10.17 -2.75 1.06
CA TYR A 38 9.09 -1.87 0.65
C TYR A 38 9.23 -1.41 -0.81
N VAL A 39 10.43 -1.01 -1.23
CA VAL A 39 10.71 -0.59 -2.61
C VAL A 39 10.59 -1.76 -3.59
N LEU A 40 11.12 -2.94 -3.26
CA LEU A 40 11.00 -4.15 -4.07
C LEU A 40 9.53 -4.54 -4.27
N ASN A 41 8.75 -4.61 -3.20
CA ASN A 41 7.33 -4.96 -3.25
C ASN A 41 6.51 -3.93 -4.04
N LYS A 42 6.86 -2.63 -3.94
CA LYS A 42 6.21 -1.56 -4.72
C LYS A 42 6.48 -1.69 -6.23
N LYS A 43 7.70 -2.08 -6.61
CA LYS A 43 8.06 -2.35 -8.01
C LYS A 43 7.30 -3.56 -8.56
N GLU A 44 7.28 -4.69 -7.84
CA GLU A 44 6.56 -5.91 -8.26
C GLU A 44 5.05 -5.66 -8.44
N LYS A 45 4.43 -4.93 -7.49
CA LYS A 45 3.02 -4.54 -7.57
C LYS A 45 2.70 -3.65 -8.78
N SER A 46 3.67 -2.92 -9.30
CA SER A 46 3.47 -2.05 -10.46
C SER A 46 3.51 -2.86 -11.76
N GLN A 47 4.39 -3.87 -11.82
CA GLN A 47 4.50 -4.77 -12.97
C GLN A 47 3.28 -5.70 -13.10
N SER A 48 2.75 -6.21 -11.99
CA SER A 48 1.62 -7.17 -12.03
C SER A 48 0.32 -6.57 -12.61
N LYS A 49 0.11 -5.26 -12.48
CA LYS A 49 -1.15 -4.60 -12.87
C LYS A 49 -1.30 -4.32 -14.36
N ASN A 50 -0.21 -4.19 -15.12
CA ASN A 50 -0.27 -3.55 -16.44
C ASN A 50 -0.56 -4.46 -17.65
N PRO A 51 -0.22 -5.75 -17.69
CA PRO A 51 -0.54 -6.58 -18.87
C PRO A 51 -1.87 -7.34 -18.73
N LEU A 52 -2.16 -7.85 -17.53
CA LEU A 52 -3.26 -8.79 -17.30
C LEU A 52 -4.64 -8.14 -17.30
N PHE A 53 -4.76 -6.89 -16.85
CA PHE A 53 -6.05 -6.21 -16.84
C PHE A 53 -6.49 -5.75 -18.23
N TYR A 54 -5.55 -5.38 -19.10
CA TYR A 54 -5.85 -4.98 -20.47
C TYR A 54 -6.21 -6.18 -21.35
N SER A 55 -5.54 -7.33 -21.18
CA SER A 55 -5.91 -8.57 -21.88
C SER A 55 -7.29 -9.06 -21.44
N LEU A 56 -7.61 -8.97 -20.15
CA LEU A 56 -8.94 -9.31 -19.64
C LEU A 56 -10.03 -8.36 -20.17
N ALA A 57 -9.77 -7.06 -20.20
CA ALA A 57 -10.70 -6.08 -20.77
C ALA A 57 -10.96 -6.37 -22.25
N THR A 58 -9.92 -6.72 -23.01
CA THR A 58 -10.04 -7.10 -24.43
C THR A 58 -10.86 -8.38 -24.60
N LYS A 59 -10.63 -9.41 -23.77
CA LYS A 59 -11.37 -10.68 -23.80
C LYS A 59 -12.88 -10.48 -23.67
N HIS A 60 -13.31 -9.56 -22.81
CA HIS A 60 -14.73 -9.30 -22.52
C HIS A 60 -15.30 -8.11 -23.30
N SER A 61 -14.58 -7.61 -24.32
CA SER A 61 -14.99 -6.44 -25.13
C SER A 61 -15.30 -5.19 -24.29
N ILE A 62 -14.53 -4.97 -23.22
CA ILE A 62 -14.68 -3.84 -22.31
C ILE A 62 -13.87 -2.66 -22.84
N THR A 63 -14.55 -1.55 -23.13
CA THR A 63 -13.89 -0.32 -23.55
C THR A 63 -13.13 0.33 -22.38
N PRO A 64 -12.10 1.16 -22.64
CA PRO A 64 -11.39 1.89 -21.58
C PRO A 64 -12.32 2.74 -20.70
N LYS A 65 -13.38 3.31 -21.29
CA LYS A 65 -14.40 4.08 -20.57
C LYS A 65 -15.20 3.18 -19.60
N GLN A 66 -15.69 2.04 -20.07
CA GLN A 66 -16.38 1.06 -19.21
C GLN A 66 -15.47 0.52 -18.11
N PHE A 67 -14.20 0.26 -18.42
CA PHE A 67 -13.22 -0.18 -17.43
C PHE A 67 -13.03 0.86 -16.32
N GLN A 68 -12.88 2.14 -16.68
CA GLN A 68 -12.82 3.24 -15.70
C GLN A 68 -14.12 3.34 -14.90
N GLU A 69 -15.28 3.30 -15.55
CA GLU A 69 -16.59 3.31 -14.88
C GLU A 69 -16.68 2.18 -13.83
N ILE A 70 -16.29 0.96 -14.18
CA ILE A 70 -16.28 -0.21 -13.29
C ILE A 70 -15.25 -0.09 -12.15
N GLN A 71 -14.09 0.52 -12.39
CA GLN A 71 -13.07 0.70 -11.35
C GLN A 71 -13.42 1.79 -10.34
N HIS A 72 -14.13 2.83 -10.77
CA HIS A 72 -14.42 4.01 -9.96
C HIS A 72 -15.82 3.99 -9.31
N THR A 73 -16.67 3.02 -9.64
CA THR A 73 -18.00 2.94 -9.05
C THR A 73 -17.98 2.37 -7.63
N ASN A 74 -17.94 3.28 -6.65
CA ASN A 74 -18.67 3.11 -5.39
C ASN A 74 -20.19 3.31 -5.56
N GLU A 75 -20.67 3.57 -6.78
CA GLU A 75 -22.06 3.94 -7.05
C GLU A 75 -22.84 2.83 -7.77
N SER A 76 -23.55 2.08 -6.94
CA SER A 76 -24.45 0.97 -7.23
C SER A 76 -25.76 1.38 -7.92
N LYS A 77 -25.73 1.98 -9.12
CA LYS A 77 -26.98 2.31 -9.85
C LYS A 77 -27.07 1.84 -11.30
N ARG A 78 -25.97 1.37 -11.90
CA ARG A 78 -25.99 0.83 -13.27
C ARG A 78 -26.11 -0.69 -13.24
N SER A 79 -27.11 -1.22 -13.93
CA SER A 79 -27.16 -2.64 -14.26
C SER A 79 -25.99 -2.97 -15.20
N LEU A 80 -25.14 -3.90 -14.79
CA LEU A 80 -24.04 -4.39 -15.62
C LEU A 80 -24.58 -5.38 -16.66
N SER A 81 -24.14 -5.25 -17.90
CA SER A 81 -24.35 -6.26 -18.94
C SER A 81 -23.68 -7.59 -18.57
N GLU A 82 -24.09 -8.69 -19.20
CA GLU A 82 -23.51 -10.03 -18.95
C GLU A 82 -21.99 -10.06 -19.11
N ASN A 83 -21.47 -9.39 -20.15
CA ASN A 83 -20.03 -9.27 -20.39
C ASN A 83 -19.32 -8.47 -19.29
N GLU A 84 -19.93 -7.39 -18.80
CA GLU A 84 -19.38 -6.59 -17.70
C GLU A 84 -19.38 -7.37 -16.38
N GLN A 85 -20.42 -8.18 -16.12
CA GLN A 85 -20.48 -9.05 -14.94
C GLN A 85 -19.43 -10.17 -14.97
N ALA A 86 -19.27 -10.82 -16.13
CA ALA A 86 -18.23 -11.83 -16.34
C ALA A 86 -16.83 -11.23 -16.19
N PHE A 87 -16.61 -10.05 -16.77
CA PHE A 87 -15.39 -9.28 -16.61
C PHE A 87 -15.08 -8.96 -15.14
N VAL A 88 -16.04 -8.43 -14.38
CA VAL A 88 -15.87 -8.11 -12.95
C VAL A 88 -15.51 -9.35 -12.14
N SER A 89 -16.19 -10.46 -12.40
CA SER A 89 -15.95 -11.72 -11.68
C SER A 89 -14.54 -12.25 -11.93
N GLU A 90 -14.10 -12.30 -13.20
CA GLU A 90 -12.73 -12.72 -13.53
C GLU A 90 -11.68 -11.71 -13.00
N LEU A 91 -11.97 -10.41 -13.04
CA LEU A 91 -11.09 -9.37 -12.52
C LEU A 91 -10.89 -9.53 -11.01
N GLN A 92 -11.93 -9.90 -10.25
CA GLN A 92 -11.83 -10.19 -8.82
C GLN A 92 -10.94 -11.40 -8.55
N ILE A 93 -11.11 -12.48 -9.32
CA ILE A 93 -10.27 -13.69 -9.21
C ILE A 93 -8.80 -13.35 -9.48
N LEU A 94 -8.51 -12.59 -10.54
CA LEU A 94 -7.15 -12.14 -10.85
C LEU A 94 -6.57 -11.29 -9.72
N LYS A 95 -7.34 -10.32 -9.19
CA LYS A 95 -6.90 -9.49 -8.05
C LYS A 95 -6.55 -10.33 -6.81
N LEU A 96 -7.30 -11.40 -6.54
CA LEU A 96 -7.02 -12.31 -5.43
C LEU A 96 -5.74 -13.12 -5.66
N LYS A 97 -5.54 -13.65 -6.88
CA LYS A 97 -4.31 -14.37 -7.26
C LYS A 97 -3.09 -13.46 -7.19
N ASP A 98 -3.19 -12.24 -7.70
CA ASP A 98 -2.12 -11.25 -7.63
C ASP A 98 -1.79 -10.88 -6.18
N LYS A 99 -2.80 -10.73 -5.32
CA LYS A 99 -2.59 -10.47 -3.89
C LYS A 99 -1.86 -11.63 -3.21
N ALA A 100 -2.21 -12.87 -3.52
CA ALA A 100 -1.52 -14.05 -3.00
C ALA A 100 -0.07 -14.12 -3.48
N LYS A 101 0.19 -13.86 -4.77
CA LYS A 101 1.55 -13.79 -5.33
C LYS A 101 2.40 -12.72 -4.64
N LEU A 102 1.85 -11.52 -4.47
CA LEU A 102 2.55 -10.42 -3.81
C LEU A 102 2.88 -10.73 -2.34
N LYS A 103 2.01 -11.48 -1.64
CA LYS A 103 2.28 -11.93 -0.26
C LYS A 103 3.48 -12.88 -0.21
N ILE A 104 3.55 -13.84 -1.14
CA ILE A 104 4.68 -14.77 -1.25
C ILE A 104 5.98 -14.01 -1.56
N VAL A 105 5.94 -13.06 -2.49
CA VAL A 105 7.11 -12.22 -2.81
C VAL A 105 7.56 -11.42 -1.59
N GLU A 106 6.64 -10.82 -0.85
CA GLU A 106 6.95 -10.09 0.37
C GLU A 106 7.61 -10.98 1.43
N GLU A 107 7.06 -12.17 1.67
CA GLU A 107 7.61 -13.15 2.63
C GLU A 107 9.01 -13.60 2.21
N ASN A 108 9.24 -13.88 0.92
CA ASN A 108 10.56 -14.23 0.39
C ASN A 108 11.58 -13.08 0.55
N ASN A 109 11.18 -11.84 0.25
CA ASN A 109 12.03 -10.67 0.42
C ASN A 109 12.41 -10.45 1.90
N CYS A 110 11.48 -10.71 2.83
CA CYS A 110 11.76 -10.66 4.27
C CYS A 110 12.82 -11.68 4.68
N GLN A 111 12.71 -12.92 4.18
CA GLN A 111 13.69 -13.98 4.42
C GLN A 111 15.07 -13.60 3.85
N GLU A 112 15.13 -13.14 2.60
CA GLU A 112 16.38 -12.76 1.93
C GLU A 112 17.11 -11.63 2.66
N LEU A 113 16.37 -10.61 3.09
CA LEU A 113 16.91 -9.43 3.77
C LEU A 113 16.98 -9.60 5.30
N LYS A 114 16.78 -10.82 5.80
CA LYS A 114 16.88 -11.22 7.21
C LYS A 114 16.08 -10.32 8.15
N LEU A 115 14.91 -9.86 7.71
CA LEU A 115 13.95 -9.14 8.53
C LEU A 115 12.78 -10.07 8.84
N GLU A 116 12.46 -10.23 10.12
CA GLU A 116 11.28 -11.02 10.50
C GLU A 116 10.02 -10.40 9.90
N HIS A 117 9.15 -11.25 9.32
CA HIS A 117 7.94 -10.76 8.65
C HIS A 117 7.01 -10.01 9.62
N ILE A 118 6.93 -10.44 10.88
CA ILE A 118 6.17 -9.76 11.92
C ILE A 118 6.72 -8.35 12.18
N THR A 119 8.04 -8.20 12.29
CA THR A 119 8.71 -6.90 12.44
C THR A 119 8.47 -6.01 11.23
N TYR A 120 8.58 -6.55 10.01
CA TYR A 120 8.22 -5.82 8.79
C TYR A 120 6.77 -5.33 8.82
N LEU A 121 5.81 -6.17 9.22
CA LEU A 121 4.40 -5.78 9.30
C LEU A 121 4.16 -4.67 10.31
N ALA A 122 4.80 -4.74 11.48
CA ALA A 122 4.75 -3.70 12.50
C ALA A 122 5.33 -2.37 11.99
N MET A 123 6.52 -2.41 11.40
CA MET A 123 7.16 -1.24 10.77
C MET A 123 6.29 -0.67 9.64
N HIS A 124 5.69 -1.53 8.81
CA HIS A 124 4.82 -1.09 7.72
C HIS A 124 3.55 -0.40 8.23
N GLN A 125 2.96 -0.89 9.32
CA GLN A 125 1.83 -0.24 9.98
C GLN A 125 2.24 1.13 10.55
N GLN A 126 3.35 1.18 11.27
CA GLN A 126 3.88 2.42 11.83
C GLN A 126 4.28 3.42 10.73
N TYR A 127 4.84 2.95 9.63
CA TYR A 127 5.13 3.78 8.46
C TYR A 127 3.87 4.43 7.88
N ARG A 128 2.69 3.80 7.98
CA ARG A 128 1.44 4.41 7.51
C ARG A 128 0.85 5.42 8.48
N SER A 129 1.05 5.24 9.79
CA SER A 129 0.40 6.04 10.82
C SER A 129 1.30 7.11 11.44
N CYS A 130 2.62 7.00 11.33
CA CYS A 130 3.57 7.77 12.12
C CYS A 130 4.53 8.63 11.27
N ILE A 131 4.31 9.95 11.25
CA ILE A 131 5.13 10.90 10.47
C ILE A 131 6.59 10.92 10.94
N ARG A 132 6.86 10.78 12.25
CA ARG A 132 8.25 10.74 12.77
C ARG A 132 9.00 9.52 12.26
N PHE A 133 8.37 8.35 12.33
CA PHE A 133 8.96 7.13 11.80
C PHE A 133 9.17 7.21 10.29
N GLN A 134 8.19 7.71 9.53
CA GLN A 134 8.35 8.01 8.09
C GLN A 134 9.59 8.88 7.82
N ARG A 135 9.78 9.97 8.57
CA ARG A 135 10.93 10.87 8.42
C ARG A 135 12.24 10.17 8.75
N SER A 136 12.26 9.30 9.77
CA SER A 136 13.45 8.52 10.12
C SER A 136 13.92 7.58 9.00
N LEU A 137 13.05 7.27 8.04
CA LEU A 137 13.36 6.42 6.89
C LEU A 137 13.82 7.21 5.65
N SER A 138 13.78 8.54 5.68
CA SER A 138 14.00 9.41 4.51
C SER A 138 15.35 9.17 3.82
N ASP A 139 16.41 9.02 4.60
CA ASP A 139 17.77 8.85 4.07
C ASP A 139 17.92 7.49 3.37
N TYR A 140 17.33 6.44 3.95
CA TYR A 140 17.28 5.10 3.36
C TYR A 140 16.52 5.10 2.03
N PHE A 141 15.37 5.77 1.99
CA PHE A 141 14.58 5.93 0.78
C PHE A 141 15.34 6.68 -0.31
N THR A 142 16.06 7.73 0.06
CA THR A 142 16.92 8.49 -0.87
C THR A 142 18.06 7.65 -1.42
N LYS A 143 18.66 6.78 -0.60
CA LYS A 143 19.72 5.85 -1.02
C LYS A 143 19.21 4.80 -2.02
N TRP A 144 17.99 4.30 -1.84
CA TRP A 144 17.43 3.17 -2.59
C TRP A 144 16.55 3.53 -3.79
N MET A 145 16.14 4.80 -3.90
CA MET A 145 15.36 5.30 -5.05
C MET A 145 16.19 6.11 -6.07
N LYS A 146 17.49 6.31 -5.83
CA LYS A 146 18.45 6.73 -6.87
C LYS A 146 18.78 5.57 -7.79
#